data_AF-A0A7S6S3I1-F1
#
_entry.id   AF-A0A7S6S3I1-F1
#
_cell.length_a   1.000
_cell.length_b   1.000
_cell.length_c   1.000
_cell.angle_alpha   90.00
_cell.angle_beta   90.00
_cell.angle_gamma   90.00
#
_symmetry.space_group_name_H-M   'P 1'
#
loop_
_entity.id
_entity.type
_entity.pdbx_description
1 polymer ?
#
loop_
_entity_poly.entity_id
_entity_poly.type
_entity_poly.pdbx_seq_one_letter_code
_entity_poly.pdbx_strand_id
1 'polypeptide(L)'
;MSPPIAKHASTPSGHRRLNPGEPRSLSNDPQPLNSEPRPSGGGPTAARTIRIALLGCGTVGGRVAATLRDEHDRLLARTGLDLRLVRILVRKAGPRRSIFGGIVTERFEEILEQRPDVVIEALGGAEPAATFIERLLEAGVHVVSANKTAIAHHGPRLRAAATRGGVILAHEAAVASAIPVLAALRHLRGDEIQSVRGIVNGSTNFILDRMTEAGLSRDDALREARRRGLVEPDPSADVSGRDAAEKLCLLAHAAGFGEFTPVDVDRAGIEAITAEDVLAARRHGYAIKLVAEAVRTPHGVTLRVGPTLLPRDHRLARVRLEENGVEINALLGGEIFLQGAGAGPEPTTSALLGDVLRVLRAGSGPELTLTGHEPDAPPRSRDHASRDAGLSNDAKTSRDHEGAVSPSLASRSHVPPAIPRIHLVRLACDRRAITPARVLEPFREHGVGFREIDVTPRSAILLTHAVPVDRIERAVAAIERVTPAASLVVPEASCARRRPSSAGETGVEIVASAGTASMAG
;
A
#
# COMPACT_ATOMS: atom_id res chain seq x y z
N MET A 1 51.59 74.10 11.58
CA MET A 1 52.94 73.89 11.02
C MET A 1 52.79 73.00 9.79
N SER A 2 52.95 73.58 8.61
CA SER A 2 53.19 72.90 7.32
C SER A 2 54.73 72.78 7.14
N PRO A 3 55.33 72.01 6.20
CA PRO A 3 54.83 71.86 4.83
C PRO A 3 55.23 70.50 4.14
N PRO A 4 55.34 70.36 2.79
CA PRO A 4 54.68 69.30 2.01
C PRO A 4 55.66 68.59 1.01
N ILE A 5 55.11 67.94 -0.03
CA ILE A 5 55.58 67.90 -1.45
C ILE A 5 55.72 66.49 -2.05
N ALA A 6 55.06 66.36 -3.20
CA ALA A 6 55.10 65.29 -4.18
C ALA A 6 56.29 65.42 -5.16
N LYS A 7 56.63 64.33 -5.85
CA LYS A 7 56.61 64.19 -7.34
C LYS A 7 57.70 63.27 -7.90
N HIS A 8 57.31 62.68 -9.03
CA HIS A 8 58.09 62.31 -10.22
C HIS A 8 58.55 60.87 -10.45
N ALA A 9 57.78 60.25 -11.35
CA ALA A 9 58.13 59.31 -12.40
C ALA A 9 59.57 59.35 -12.95
N SER A 10 60.08 58.17 -13.31
CA SER A 10 60.77 57.94 -14.59
C SER A 10 60.92 56.44 -14.86
N THR A 11 60.30 55.95 -15.93
CA THR A 11 60.79 54.83 -16.73
C THR A 11 61.96 55.33 -17.59
N PRO A 12 62.87 54.44 -18.03
CA PRO A 12 62.74 54.04 -19.44
C PRO A 12 63.18 52.59 -19.76
N SER A 13 62.66 52.13 -20.91
CA SER A 13 63.27 51.25 -21.93
C SER A 13 64.22 50.14 -21.46
N GLY A 14 63.97 48.87 -21.77
CA GLY A 14 63.65 48.36 -23.10
C GLY A 14 64.80 47.43 -23.52
N HIS A 15 64.46 46.22 -23.98
CA HIS A 15 64.99 45.59 -25.19
C HIS A 15 64.59 44.12 -25.23
N ARG A 16 63.81 43.80 -26.27
CA ARG A 16 63.55 42.46 -26.81
C ARG A 16 64.86 41.81 -27.28
N ARG A 17 65.06 40.53 -26.95
CA ARG A 17 65.71 39.56 -27.84
C ARG A 17 64.88 38.28 -27.87
N LEU A 18 64.72 37.75 -29.09
CA LEU A 18 63.96 36.56 -29.43
C LEU A 18 64.91 35.36 -29.63
N ASN A 19 64.38 34.19 -29.28
CA ASN A 19 64.59 32.83 -29.85
C ASN A 19 65.90 32.07 -29.57
N PRO A 20 65.93 30.72 -29.77
CA PRO A 20 64.86 29.70 -29.70
C PRO A 20 65.31 28.39 -28.99
N GLY A 21 64.37 27.47 -28.73
CA GLY A 21 64.69 26.04 -28.58
C GLY A 21 64.15 25.37 -27.31
N GLU A 22 62.97 24.74 -27.42
CA GLU A 22 62.58 23.63 -26.53
C GLU A 22 63.54 22.44 -26.75
N PRO A 23 63.68 21.52 -25.77
CA PRO A 23 62.69 20.44 -25.67
C PRO A 23 62.16 20.22 -24.25
N ARG A 24 60.90 19.81 -24.24
CA ARG A 24 60.06 19.44 -23.09
C ARG A 24 60.71 18.37 -22.20
N SER A 25 60.72 18.61 -20.90
CA SER A 25 60.80 17.56 -19.88
C SER A 25 59.76 17.80 -18.80
N LEU A 26 58.96 16.75 -18.57
CA LEU A 26 57.88 16.62 -17.62
C LEU A 26 58.34 16.94 -16.18
N SER A 27 57.76 17.98 -15.57
CA SER A 27 57.80 18.16 -14.11
C SER A 27 56.38 18.09 -13.57
N ASN A 28 56.12 17.02 -12.81
CA ASN A 28 55.01 16.89 -11.89
C ASN A 28 55.15 17.97 -10.81
N ASP A 29 54.33 19.02 -10.88
CA ASP A 29 54.03 19.87 -9.73
C ASP A 29 52.52 19.78 -9.43
N PRO A 30 52.13 19.56 -8.15
CA PRO A 30 50.73 19.46 -7.77
C PRO A 30 50.07 20.84 -7.82
N GLN A 31 49.19 21.05 -8.80
CA GLN A 31 48.33 22.23 -8.87
C GLN A 31 47.32 22.20 -7.69
N PRO A 32 47.14 23.29 -6.93
CA PRO A 32 46.12 23.34 -5.89
C PRO A 32 44.73 23.31 -6.52
N LEU A 33 43.99 22.23 -6.25
CA LEU A 33 42.54 22.12 -6.41
C LEU A 33 41.87 23.13 -5.48
N ASN A 34 41.59 24.34 -5.98
CA ASN A 34 40.45 25.17 -5.57
C ASN A 34 40.39 26.44 -6.43
N SER A 35 39.78 26.32 -7.60
CA SER A 35 39.03 27.44 -8.17
C SER A 35 37.56 27.14 -7.96
N GLU A 36 36.97 27.73 -6.92
CA GLU A 36 35.51 27.73 -6.78
C GLU A 36 34.89 28.25 -8.09
N PRO A 37 33.87 27.59 -8.64
CA PRO A 37 33.17 28.11 -9.79
C PRO A 37 32.53 29.44 -9.37
N ARG A 38 33.02 30.55 -9.94
CA ARG A 38 32.35 31.85 -9.84
C ARG A 38 30.91 31.63 -10.29
N PRO A 39 29.88 32.02 -9.51
CA PRO A 39 28.52 31.97 -10.00
C PRO A 39 28.44 32.89 -11.22
N SER A 40 28.28 32.29 -12.39
CA SER A 40 27.88 33.01 -13.59
C SER A 40 26.59 33.75 -13.25
N GLY A 41 26.63 35.08 -13.32
CA GLY A 41 25.52 35.96 -12.97
C GLY A 41 24.28 35.66 -13.82
N GLY A 42 23.41 34.78 -13.32
CA GLY A 42 21.99 34.80 -13.61
C GLY A 42 21.34 35.64 -12.51
N GLY A 43 20.67 36.74 -12.89
CA GLY A 43 19.71 37.37 -11.97
C GLY A 43 18.69 36.34 -11.48
N PRO A 44 17.94 36.61 -10.39
CA PRO A 44 16.94 35.66 -9.90
C PRO A 44 15.98 35.30 -11.04
N THR A 45 16.10 34.09 -11.57
CA THR A 45 15.12 33.54 -12.52
C THR A 45 13.80 33.51 -11.77
N ALA A 46 12.83 34.29 -12.25
CA ALA A 46 11.49 34.33 -11.66
C ALA A 46 10.97 32.88 -11.52
N ALA A 47 10.56 32.52 -10.30
CA ALA A 47 10.08 31.17 -10.01
C ALA A 47 8.92 30.82 -10.94
N ARG A 48 8.91 29.61 -11.49
CA ARG A 48 7.83 29.12 -12.34
C ARG A 48 6.54 29.05 -11.50
N THR A 49 5.52 29.81 -11.91
CA THR A 49 4.18 29.73 -11.32
C THR A 49 3.48 28.47 -11.77
N ILE A 50 2.91 27.74 -10.81
CA ILE A 50 2.12 26.53 -11.00
C ILE A 50 0.71 26.78 -10.50
N ARG A 51 -0.27 26.61 -11.39
CA ARG A 51 -1.69 26.85 -11.13
C ARG A 51 -2.33 25.56 -10.64
N ILE A 52 -2.77 25.56 -9.39
CA ILE A 52 -3.40 24.42 -8.72
C ILE A 52 -4.89 24.69 -8.58
N ALA A 53 -5.74 23.74 -8.96
CA ALA A 53 -7.13 23.73 -8.51
C ALA A 53 -7.38 22.59 -7.51
N LEU A 54 -8.40 22.76 -6.66
CA LEU A 54 -8.74 21.80 -5.61
C LEU A 54 -10.19 21.33 -5.78
N LEU A 55 -10.41 20.01 -5.82
CA LEU A 55 -11.74 19.42 -5.74
C LEU A 55 -11.99 18.92 -4.31
N GLY A 56 -12.93 19.57 -3.62
CA GLY A 56 -13.24 19.25 -2.23
C GLY A 56 -12.41 20.07 -1.25
N CYS A 57 -13.10 20.77 -0.35
CA CYS A 57 -12.48 21.56 0.72
C CYS A 57 -13.03 21.08 2.07
N GLY A 58 -12.91 19.78 2.34
CA GLY A 58 -13.22 19.14 3.63
C GLY A 58 -12.08 19.29 4.63
N THR A 59 -11.84 18.27 5.45
CA THR A 59 -10.73 18.23 6.41
C THR A 59 -9.37 18.26 5.69
N VAL A 60 -9.12 17.33 4.77
CA VAL A 60 -7.87 17.26 3.98
C VAL A 60 -7.76 18.43 3.02
N GLY A 61 -8.75 18.63 2.14
CA GLY A 61 -8.71 19.71 1.15
C GLY A 61 -8.61 21.11 1.79
N GLY A 62 -9.26 21.31 2.95
CA GLY A 62 -9.11 22.54 3.72
C GLY A 62 -7.68 22.76 4.23
N ARG A 63 -7.03 21.69 4.75
CA ARG A 63 -5.61 21.76 5.16
C ARG A 63 -4.69 22.01 3.98
N VAL A 64 -4.93 21.41 2.82
CA VAL A 64 -4.18 21.70 1.58
C VAL A 64 -4.30 23.17 1.19
N ALA A 65 -5.52 23.69 1.12
CA ALA A 65 -5.77 25.09 0.74
C ALA A 65 -5.15 26.08 1.73
N ALA A 66 -5.25 25.80 3.04
CA ALA A 66 -4.59 26.59 4.07
C ALA A 66 -3.06 26.52 3.94
N THR A 67 -2.49 25.34 3.72
CA THR A 67 -1.02 25.17 3.58
C THR A 67 -0.48 25.93 2.36
N LEU A 68 -1.17 25.86 1.21
CA LEU A 68 -0.76 26.59 -0.01
C LEU A 68 -0.83 28.11 0.17
N ARG A 69 -1.73 28.61 1.02
CA ARG A 69 -1.89 30.05 1.30
C ARG A 69 -0.94 30.52 2.39
N ASP A 70 -0.93 29.84 3.53
CA ASP A 70 -0.31 30.28 4.78
C ASP A 70 1.18 29.91 4.84
N GLU A 71 1.61 28.85 4.14
CA GLU A 71 3.02 28.43 4.05
C GLU A 71 3.64 28.73 2.68
N HIS A 72 3.02 29.62 1.88
CA HIS A 72 3.43 29.96 0.52
C HIS A 72 4.93 30.24 0.38
N ASP A 73 5.47 31.18 1.17
CA ASP A 73 6.86 31.61 1.04
C ASP A 73 7.85 30.50 1.41
N ARG A 74 7.47 29.66 2.38
CA ARG A 74 8.25 28.49 2.77
C ARG A 74 8.26 27.43 1.67
N LEU A 75 7.11 27.21 1.02
CA LEU A 75 7.01 26.30 -0.12
C LEU A 75 7.81 26.81 -1.32
N LEU A 76 7.71 28.10 -1.63
CA LEU A 76 8.48 28.74 -2.68
C LEU A 76 9.99 28.61 -2.43
N ALA A 77 10.46 28.94 -1.23
CA ALA A 77 11.87 28.80 -0.87
C ALA A 77 12.38 27.36 -0.93
N ARG A 78 11.54 26.38 -0.53
CA ARG A 78 11.93 24.96 -0.49
C ARG A 78 11.89 24.29 -1.86
N THR A 79 10.97 24.69 -2.73
CA THR A 79 10.69 23.98 -3.99
C THR A 79 11.18 24.74 -5.22
N GLY A 80 11.42 26.05 -5.11
CA GLY A 80 11.68 26.93 -6.25
C GLY A 80 10.46 27.18 -7.14
N LEU A 81 9.27 26.75 -6.74
CA LEU A 81 8.03 26.86 -7.50
C LEU A 81 7.01 27.76 -6.79
N ASP A 82 6.35 28.62 -7.55
CA ASP A 82 5.29 29.50 -7.08
C ASP A 82 3.94 28.78 -7.19
N LEU A 83 3.55 28.03 -6.14
CA LEU A 83 2.35 27.21 -6.13
C LEU A 83 1.10 28.07 -5.80
N ARG A 84 0.23 28.27 -6.78
CA ARG A 84 -0.93 29.18 -6.67
C ARG A 84 -2.26 28.44 -6.79
N LEU A 85 -3.08 28.54 -5.74
CA LEU A 85 -4.44 28.01 -5.75
C LEU A 85 -5.37 28.93 -6.57
N VAL A 86 -5.84 28.47 -7.72
CA VAL A 86 -6.65 29.27 -8.66
C VAL A 86 -8.15 29.03 -8.52
N ARG A 87 -8.56 27.85 -8.06
CA ARG A 87 -9.98 27.50 -7.92
C ARG A 87 -10.19 26.37 -6.90
N ILE A 88 -11.32 26.41 -6.20
CA ILE A 88 -11.73 25.39 -5.23
C ILE A 88 -13.18 24.98 -5.51
N LEU A 89 -13.40 23.75 -5.95
CA LEU A 89 -14.74 23.18 -6.09
C LEU A 89 -15.23 22.67 -4.72
N VAL A 90 -16.43 23.08 -4.34
CA VAL A 90 -17.14 22.60 -3.16
C VAL A 90 -18.60 22.31 -3.49
N ARG A 91 -19.25 21.45 -2.70
CA ARG A 91 -20.69 21.19 -2.86
C ARG A 91 -21.56 22.40 -2.47
N LYS A 92 -21.15 23.11 -1.43
CA LYS A 92 -21.81 24.32 -0.92
C LYS A 92 -20.72 25.31 -0.49
N ALA A 93 -20.76 26.53 -1.03
CA ALA A 93 -19.75 27.56 -0.84
C ALA A 93 -19.65 27.96 0.63
N GLY A 94 -20.80 28.20 1.28
CA GLY A 94 -20.95 28.38 2.72
C GLY A 94 -19.77 29.14 3.38
N PRO A 95 -19.21 28.62 4.50
CA PRO A 95 -18.06 29.22 5.17
C PRO A 95 -16.79 29.31 4.32
N ARG A 96 -16.63 28.46 3.30
CA ARG A 96 -15.43 28.43 2.46
C ARG A 96 -15.31 29.69 1.61
N ARG A 97 -16.43 30.26 1.15
CA ARG A 97 -16.46 31.54 0.43
C ARG A 97 -15.86 32.66 1.27
N SER A 98 -16.13 32.71 2.57
CA SER A 98 -15.57 33.73 3.45
C SER A 98 -14.07 33.58 3.68
N ILE A 99 -13.56 32.33 3.64
CA ILE A 99 -12.14 32.02 3.90
C ILE A 99 -11.26 32.21 2.65
N PHE A 100 -11.77 31.79 1.49
CA PHE A 100 -10.99 31.75 0.24
C PHE A 100 -11.53 32.71 -0.83
N GLY A 101 -12.65 33.38 -0.59
CA GLY A 101 -13.16 34.43 -1.46
C GLY A 101 -13.58 33.96 -2.85
N GLY A 102 -13.17 34.72 -3.86
CA GLY A 102 -13.62 34.58 -5.24
C GLY A 102 -13.21 33.29 -5.95
N ILE A 103 -12.24 32.53 -5.42
CA ILE A 103 -11.76 31.29 -6.04
C ILE A 103 -12.64 30.06 -5.74
N VAL A 104 -13.58 30.17 -4.80
CA VAL A 104 -14.52 29.09 -4.48
C VAL A 104 -15.58 28.96 -5.58
N THR A 105 -15.95 27.75 -5.94
CA THR A 105 -17.03 27.49 -6.91
C THR A 105 -17.83 26.25 -6.52
N GLU A 106 -19.06 26.19 -7.00
CA GLU A 106 -19.94 25.01 -6.92
C GLU A 106 -20.08 24.31 -8.28
N ARG A 107 -19.39 24.82 -9.31
CA ARG A 107 -19.48 24.36 -10.70
C ARG A 107 -18.15 23.78 -11.15
N PHE A 108 -18.16 22.51 -11.54
CA PHE A 108 -16.94 21.84 -12.00
C PHE A 108 -16.42 22.42 -13.31
N GLU A 109 -17.30 22.91 -14.18
CA GLU A 109 -16.93 23.55 -15.46
C GLU A 109 -15.97 24.72 -15.26
N GLU A 110 -16.15 25.49 -14.19
CA GLU A 110 -15.24 26.60 -13.85
C GLU A 110 -13.84 26.12 -13.43
N ILE A 111 -13.66 24.86 -13.03
CA ILE A 111 -12.33 24.26 -12.81
C ILE A 111 -11.65 24.02 -14.16
N LEU A 112 -12.37 23.44 -15.12
CA LEU A 112 -11.84 23.15 -16.46
C LEU A 112 -11.49 24.42 -17.23
N GLU A 113 -12.34 25.44 -17.15
CA GLU A 113 -12.11 26.75 -17.78
C GLU A 113 -10.83 27.43 -17.27
N GLN A 114 -10.45 27.19 -16.01
CA GLN A 114 -9.20 27.71 -15.47
C GLN A 114 -7.98 27.08 -16.13
N ARG A 115 -8.07 25.87 -16.69
CA ARG A 115 -6.91 25.12 -17.22
C ARG A 115 -5.72 25.10 -16.23
N PRO A 116 -5.92 24.56 -15.02
CA PRO A 116 -4.82 24.46 -14.04
C PRO A 116 -3.74 23.48 -14.55
N ASP A 117 -2.52 23.65 -14.09
CA ASP A 117 -1.42 22.72 -14.36
C ASP A 117 -1.66 21.37 -13.65
N VAL A 118 -2.22 21.43 -12.44
CA VAL A 118 -2.53 20.26 -11.63
C VAL A 118 -3.81 20.48 -10.82
N VAL A 119 -4.60 19.41 -10.68
CA VAL A 119 -5.74 19.37 -9.76
C VAL A 119 -5.44 18.43 -8.61
N ILE A 120 -5.64 18.92 -7.40
CA ILE A 120 -5.69 18.09 -6.19
C ILE A 120 -7.14 17.67 -5.98
N GLU A 121 -7.40 16.38 -5.90
CA GLU A 121 -8.74 15.81 -5.67
C GLU A 121 -8.81 15.18 -4.28
N ALA A 122 -9.77 15.66 -3.48
CA ALA A 122 -10.02 15.26 -2.11
C ALA A 122 -11.53 15.19 -1.81
N LEU A 123 -12.33 14.75 -2.79
CA LEU A 123 -13.74 14.42 -2.58
C LEU A 123 -13.85 13.04 -1.91
N GLY A 124 -15.02 12.75 -1.36
CA GLY A 124 -15.37 11.43 -0.85
C GLY A 124 -16.27 10.68 -1.83
N GLY A 125 -16.22 9.34 -1.79
CA GLY A 125 -17.01 8.46 -2.63
C GLY A 125 -16.45 8.28 -4.05
N ALA A 126 -17.00 7.30 -4.78
CA ALA A 126 -16.54 6.98 -6.13
C ALA A 126 -17.00 8.00 -7.18
N GLU A 127 -18.30 8.32 -7.20
CA GLU A 127 -18.90 9.31 -8.10
C GLU A 127 -19.48 10.49 -7.28
N PRO A 128 -19.43 11.73 -7.79
CA PRO A 128 -18.95 12.15 -9.12
C PRO A 128 -17.42 12.30 -9.24
N ALA A 129 -16.65 11.89 -8.23
CA ALA A 129 -15.21 12.11 -8.19
C ALA A 129 -14.49 11.48 -9.40
N ALA A 130 -14.78 10.22 -9.72
CA ALA A 130 -14.19 9.54 -10.87
C ALA A 130 -14.55 10.22 -12.20
N THR A 131 -15.80 10.68 -12.37
CA THR A 131 -16.20 11.47 -13.54
C THR A 131 -15.39 12.77 -13.67
N PHE A 132 -15.17 13.49 -12.57
CA PHE A 132 -14.38 14.72 -12.59
C PHE A 132 -12.90 14.47 -12.87
N ILE A 133 -12.32 13.44 -12.26
CA ILE A 133 -10.93 13.02 -12.51
C ILE A 133 -10.74 12.70 -14.00
N GLU A 134 -11.63 11.88 -14.57
CA GLU A 134 -11.57 11.49 -15.99
C GLU A 134 -11.62 12.71 -16.92
N ARG A 135 -12.59 13.61 -16.73
CA ARG A 135 -12.71 14.84 -17.55
C ARG A 135 -11.47 15.73 -17.48
N LEU A 136 -10.82 15.81 -16.31
CA LEU A 136 -9.57 16.57 -16.14
C LEU A 136 -8.41 15.91 -16.88
N LEU A 137 -8.26 14.60 -16.74
CA LEU A 137 -7.21 13.84 -17.40
C LEU A 137 -7.34 13.94 -18.92
N GLU A 138 -8.55 13.80 -19.47
CA GLU A 138 -8.82 13.97 -20.91
C GLU A 138 -8.57 15.38 -21.41
N ALA A 139 -8.73 16.39 -20.55
CA ALA A 139 -8.38 17.78 -20.85
C ALA A 139 -6.87 18.07 -20.77
N GLY A 140 -6.03 17.06 -20.54
CA GLY A 140 -4.58 17.20 -20.44
C GLY A 140 -4.13 17.86 -19.14
N VAL A 141 -4.86 17.66 -18.05
CA VAL A 141 -4.54 18.21 -16.71
C VAL A 141 -4.07 17.09 -15.78
N HIS A 142 -2.92 17.29 -15.12
CA HIS A 142 -2.45 16.33 -14.10
C HIS A 142 -3.41 16.28 -12.92
N VAL A 143 -3.65 15.09 -12.37
CA VAL A 143 -4.50 14.91 -11.19
C VAL A 143 -3.74 14.21 -10.08
N VAL A 144 -3.80 14.76 -8.87
CA VAL A 144 -3.27 14.19 -7.63
C VAL A 144 -4.44 13.94 -6.69
N SER A 145 -4.76 12.68 -6.39
CA SER A 145 -5.98 12.29 -5.67
C SER A 145 -5.69 11.60 -4.34
N ALA A 146 -6.47 11.92 -3.31
CA ALA A 146 -6.54 11.17 -2.05
C ALA A 146 -7.69 10.14 -2.04
N ASN A 147 -8.46 10.04 -3.12
CA ASN A 147 -9.70 9.28 -3.15
C ASN A 147 -9.49 7.83 -3.59
N LYS A 148 -9.12 6.99 -2.63
CA LYS A 148 -8.98 5.53 -2.77
C LYS A 148 -10.19 4.86 -3.41
N THR A 149 -11.40 5.31 -3.08
CA THR A 149 -12.65 4.67 -3.53
C THR A 149 -12.86 4.92 -5.02
N ALA A 150 -12.73 6.17 -5.49
CA ALA A 150 -12.80 6.45 -6.92
C ALA A 150 -11.76 5.65 -7.73
N ILE A 151 -10.53 5.55 -7.23
CA ILE A 151 -9.43 4.87 -7.93
C ILE A 151 -9.57 3.35 -7.89
N ALA A 152 -9.98 2.76 -6.76
CA ALA A 152 -10.13 1.32 -6.65
C ALA A 152 -11.26 0.78 -7.55
N HIS A 153 -12.36 1.54 -7.68
CA HIS A 153 -13.52 1.12 -8.47
C HIS A 153 -13.41 1.51 -9.96
N HIS A 154 -12.72 2.60 -10.30
CA HIS A 154 -12.64 3.11 -11.67
C HIS A 154 -11.22 3.20 -12.23
N GLY A 155 -10.23 2.62 -11.55
CA GLY A 155 -8.81 2.70 -11.92
C GLY A 155 -8.51 2.45 -13.41
N PRO A 156 -9.02 1.37 -14.04
CA PRO A 156 -8.75 1.10 -15.45
C PRO A 156 -9.23 2.26 -16.36
N ARG A 157 -10.44 2.75 -16.10
CA ARG A 157 -11.05 3.90 -16.81
C ARG A 157 -10.20 5.16 -16.66
N LEU A 158 -9.82 5.49 -15.42
CA LEU A 158 -9.05 6.69 -15.11
C LEU A 158 -7.63 6.65 -15.68
N ARG A 159 -6.96 5.49 -15.65
CA ARG A 159 -5.63 5.32 -16.26
C ARG A 159 -5.69 5.46 -17.78
N ALA A 160 -6.69 4.87 -18.44
CA ALA A 160 -6.88 5.04 -19.87
C ALA A 160 -7.08 6.52 -20.25
N ALA A 161 -7.83 7.28 -19.44
CA ALA A 161 -7.99 8.72 -19.60
C ALA A 161 -6.66 9.48 -19.42
N ALA A 162 -5.88 9.14 -18.40
CA ALA A 162 -4.55 9.72 -18.17
C ALA A 162 -3.61 9.49 -19.38
N THR A 163 -3.60 8.28 -19.93
CA THR A 163 -2.83 7.94 -21.13
C THR A 163 -3.29 8.75 -22.34
N ARG A 164 -4.61 8.86 -22.59
CA ARG A 164 -5.14 9.67 -23.71
C ARG A 164 -4.79 11.15 -23.59
N GLY A 165 -4.81 11.69 -22.37
CA GLY A 165 -4.47 13.08 -22.10
C GLY A 165 -2.96 13.37 -22.04
N GLY A 166 -2.10 12.34 -22.07
CA GLY A 166 -0.66 12.50 -21.91
C GLY A 166 -0.26 13.05 -20.53
N VAL A 167 -1.06 12.78 -19.49
CA VAL A 167 -0.89 13.32 -18.14
C VAL A 167 -0.82 12.23 -17.09
N ILE A 168 -0.54 12.63 -15.86
CA ILE A 168 -0.30 11.72 -14.73
C ILE A 168 -1.47 11.78 -13.76
N LEU A 169 -1.98 10.61 -13.40
CA LEU A 169 -2.82 10.40 -12.22
C LEU A 169 -1.95 9.89 -11.06
N ALA A 170 -1.76 10.73 -10.05
CA ALA A 170 -0.99 10.47 -8.84
C ALA A 170 -1.92 10.24 -7.65
N HIS A 171 -1.57 9.34 -6.73
CA HIS A 171 -2.46 8.95 -5.63
C HIS A 171 -1.76 8.31 -4.42
N GLU A 172 -0.57 8.79 -4.06
CA GLU A 172 0.16 8.35 -2.85
C GLU A 172 -0.72 8.47 -1.59
N ALA A 173 -1.41 9.60 -1.48
CA ALA A 173 -2.26 9.95 -0.35
C ALA A 173 -3.46 8.99 -0.14
N ALA A 174 -3.84 8.22 -1.16
CA ALA A 174 -5.01 7.34 -1.11
C ALA A 174 -4.78 6.06 -0.28
N VAL A 175 -3.54 5.63 -0.08
CA VAL A 175 -3.25 4.34 0.56
C VAL A 175 -2.86 4.47 2.02
N ALA A 176 -1.75 5.15 2.30
CA ALA A 176 -1.18 5.23 3.65
C ALA A 176 -0.74 6.64 4.04
N SER A 177 -1.43 7.65 3.50
CA SER A 177 -1.15 9.08 3.72
C SER A 177 0.34 9.40 3.55
N ALA A 178 1.05 9.79 4.63
CA ALA A 178 2.44 10.25 4.55
C ALA A 178 3.46 9.11 4.36
N ILE A 179 3.07 7.85 4.53
CA ILE A 179 3.96 6.72 4.30
C ILE A 179 4.13 6.54 2.78
N PRO A 180 5.34 6.68 2.22
CA PRO A 180 5.56 6.72 0.77
C PRO A 180 5.59 5.32 0.15
N VAL A 181 4.49 4.57 0.30
CA VAL A 181 4.41 3.15 -0.08
C VAL A 181 4.36 2.98 -1.60
N LEU A 182 3.55 3.76 -2.30
CA LEU A 182 3.48 3.69 -3.76
C LEU A 182 4.77 4.21 -4.38
N ALA A 183 5.43 5.20 -3.75
CA ALA A 183 6.76 5.64 -4.15
C ALA A 183 7.81 4.55 -3.99
N ALA A 184 7.81 3.83 -2.86
CA ALA A 184 8.71 2.70 -2.67
C ALA A 184 8.47 1.59 -3.71
N LEU A 185 7.21 1.23 -3.96
CA LEU A 185 6.87 0.25 -5.01
C LEU A 185 7.28 0.72 -6.41
N ARG A 186 7.12 2.02 -6.73
CA ARG A 186 7.64 2.61 -7.99
C ARG A 186 9.15 2.53 -8.08
N HIS A 187 9.87 2.77 -6.99
CA HIS A 187 11.33 2.67 -6.94
C HIS A 187 11.81 1.23 -7.14
N LEU A 188 11.04 0.25 -6.66
CA LEU A 188 11.33 -1.18 -6.79
C LEU A 188 10.88 -1.80 -8.12
N ARG A 189 10.50 -1.00 -9.13
CA ARG A 189 10.07 -1.50 -10.45
C ARG A 189 11.15 -2.28 -11.22
N GLY A 190 12.41 -2.14 -10.84
CA GLY A 190 13.52 -2.94 -11.38
C GLY A 190 13.67 -4.32 -10.73
N ASP A 191 12.82 -4.66 -9.76
CA ASP A 191 12.81 -5.92 -9.02
C ASP A 191 11.46 -6.62 -9.15
N GLU A 192 11.40 -7.91 -8.81
CA GLU A 192 10.16 -8.67 -8.75
C GLU A 192 9.60 -8.65 -7.32
N ILE A 193 8.52 -7.89 -7.13
CA ILE A 193 7.76 -7.94 -5.88
C ILE A 193 7.13 -9.34 -5.72
N GLN A 194 7.39 -9.98 -4.59
CA GLN A 194 6.85 -11.28 -4.21
C GLN A 194 5.58 -11.13 -3.37
N SER A 195 5.54 -10.15 -2.47
CA SER A 195 4.34 -9.83 -1.71
C SER A 195 4.32 -8.40 -1.19
N VAL A 196 3.12 -7.91 -0.93
CA VAL A 196 2.85 -6.70 -0.16
C VAL A 196 1.85 -7.06 0.93
N ARG A 197 2.21 -6.84 2.19
CA ARG A 197 1.35 -7.09 3.36
C ARG A 197 1.26 -5.83 4.20
N GLY A 198 0.11 -5.51 4.75
CA GLY A 198 0.01 -4.28 5.53
C GLY A 198 -1.20 -4.19 6.45
N ILE A 199 -0.99 -3.42 7.51
CA ILE A 199 -2.05 -2.83 8.31
C ILE A 199 -2.28 -1.44 7.71
N VAL A 200 -3.34 -1.33 6.92
CA VAL A 200 -3.62 -0.13 6.10
C VAL A 200 -4.86 0.63 6.55
N ASN A 201 -5.55 0.16 7.59
CA ASN A 201 -6.70 0.81 8.19
C ASN A 201 -6.44 1.09 9.68
N GLY A 202 -6.14 2.34 10.01
CA GLY A 202 -5.84 2.77 11.37
C GLY A 202 -6.99 2.58 12.35
N SER A 203 -8.24 2.72 11.91
CA SER A 203 -9.43 2.57 12.76
C SER A 203 -9.58 1.15 13.32
N THR A 204 -9.48 0.14 12.45
CA THR A 204 -9.53 -1.27 12.84
C THR A 204 -8.28 -1.68 13.61
N ASN A 205 -7.10 -1.15 13.26
CA ASN A 205 -5.90 -1.39 14.03
C ASN A 205 -6.03 -0.87 15.46
N PHE A 206 -6.55 0.35 15.62
CA PHE A 206 -6.81 0.95 16.93
C PHE A 206 -7.79 0.07 17.73
N ILE A 207 -8.92 -0.32 17.14
CA ILE A 207 -9.92 -1.16 17.81
C ILE A 207 -9.29 -2.47 18.31
N LEU A 208 -8.59 -3.20 17.44
CA LEU A 208 -7.94 -4.47 17.81
C LEU A 208 -6.82 -4.26 18.85
N ASP A 209 -6.08 -3.15 18.79
CA ASP A 209 -5.06 -2.81 19.77
C ASP A 209 -5.66 -2.58 21.16
N ARG A 210 -6.77 -1.82 21.23
CA ARG A 210 -7.49 -1.56 22.49
C ARG A 210 -8.09 -2.84 23.07
N MET A 211 -8.64 -3.72 22.23
CA MET A 211 -9.09 -5.05 22.66
C MET A 211 -7.93 -5.88 23.23
N THR A 212 -6.75 -5.82 22.60
CA THR A 212 -5.58 -6.62 23.00
C THR A 212 -4.96 -6.15 24.32
N GLU A 213 -4.84 -4.83 24.47
CA GLU A 213 -3.90 -4.26 25.44
C GLU A 213 -4.65 -3.70 26.65
N ALA A 214 -5.85 -3.18 26.44
CA ALA A 214 -6.74 -2.76 27.52
C ALA A 214 -7.83 -3.81 27.85
N GLY A 215 -7.89 -4.93 27.13
CA GLY A 215 -8.88 -5.99 27.39
C GLY A 215 -10.32 -5.54 27.14
N LEU A 216 -10.52 -4.53 26.28
CA LEU A 216 -11.85 -3.99 26.00
C LEU A 216 -12.67 -4.94 25.12
N SER A 217 -13.99 -4.85 25.26
CA SER A 217 -14.91 -5.40 24.25
C SER A 217 -14.75 -4.64 22.93
N ARG A 218 -15.15 -5.26 21.80
CA ARG A 218 -15.16 -4.61 20.48
C ARG A 218 -15.98 -3.32 20.50
N ASP A 219 -17.13 -3.33 21.17
CA ASP A 219 -18.02 -2.18 21.24
C ASP A 219 -17.47 -1.04 22.10
N ASP A 220 -16.77 -1.36 23.20
CA ASP A 220 -16.06 -0.36 24.01
C ASP A 220 -14.90 0.27 23.25
N ALA A 221 -14.10 -0.55 22.56
CA ALA A 221 -13.01 -0.08 21.72
C ALA A 221 -13.52 0.82 20.57
N LEU A 222 -14.63 0.44 19.93
CA LEU A 222 -15.29 1.24 18.90
C LEU A 222 -15.85 2.57 19.47
N ARG A 223 -16.45 2.55 20.66
CA ARG A 223 -16.87 3.78 21.36
C ARG A 223 -15.67 4.68 21.64
N GLU A 224 -14.55 4.12 22.07
CA GLU A 224 -13.32 4.88 22.28
C GLU A 224 -12.81 5.50 20.97
N ALA A 225 -12.78 4.73 19.88
CA ALA A 225 -12.39 5.21 18.55
C ALA A 225 -13.28 6.37 18.07
N ARG A 226 -14.60 6.28 18.27
CA ARG A 226 -15.56 7.37 17.95
C ARG A 226 -15.26 8.64 18.74
N ARG A 227 -15.01 8.56 20.05
CA ARG A 227 -14.68 9.73 20.87
C ARG A 227 -13.40 10.42 20.41
N ARG A 228 -12.46 9.66 19.86
CA ARG A 228 -11.20 10.18 19.30
C ARG A 228 -11.36 10.68 17.86
N GLY A 229 -12.53 10.54 17.24
CA GLY A 229 -12.78 10.93 15.86
C GLY A 229 -12.06 10.05 14.83
N LEU A 230 -11.65 8.84 15.20
CA LEU A 230 -10.96 7.91 14.30
C LEU A 230 -11.91 7.25 13.29
N VAL A 231 -13.17 7.04 13.69
CA VAL A 231 -14.22 6.45 12.84
C VAL A 231 -15.35 7.44 12.62
N GLU A 232 -15.97 7.35 11.46
CA GLU A 232 -17.21 8.06 11.15
C GLU A 232 -18.40 7.50 11.96
N PRO A 233 -19.55 8.21 12.03
CA PRO A 233 -20.74 7.70 12.70
C PRO A 233 -21.17 6.31 12.21
N ASP A 234 -21.03 6.06 10.90
CA ASP A 234 -21.12 4.73 10.30
C ASP A 234 -19.70 4.15 10.06
N PRO A 235 -19.20 3.25 10.92
CA PRO A 235 -17.88 2.65 10.78
C PRO A 235 -17.85 1.43 9.85
N SER A 236 -18.95 1.14 9.12
CA SER A 236 -19.10 -0.09 8.34
C SER A 236 -17.98 -0.31 7.32
N ALA A 237 -17.48 0.76 6.69
CA ALA A 237 -16.38 0.66 5.73
C ALA A 237 -15.05 0.22 6.38
N ASP A 238 -14.82 0.63 7.63
CA ASP A 238 -13.64 0.23 8.41
C ASP A 238 -13.80 -1.20 8.90
N VAL A 239 -14.85 -1.48 9.69
CA VAL A 239 -14.98 -2.76 10.41
C VAL A 239 -15.14 -3.95 9.47
N SER A 240 -15.76 -3.76 8.31
CA SER A 240 -15.90 -4.82 7.29
C SER A 240 -14.64 -5.05 6.46
N GLY A 241 -13.60 -4.24 6.65
CA GLY A 241 -12.36 -4.31 5.87
C GLY A 241 -12.48 -3.75 4.44
N ARG A 242 -13.58 -3.07 4.10
CA ARG A 242 -13.78 -2.48 2.76
C ARG A 242 -12.71 -1.44 2.43
N ASP A 243 -12.40 -0.55 3.38
CA ASP A 243 -11.34 0.45 3.21
C ASP A 243 -9.97 -0.21 2.97
N ALA A 244 -9.65 -1.27 3.71
CA ALA A 244 -8.42 -2.02 3.52
C ALA A 244 -8.38 -2.74 2.16
N ALA A 245 -9.52 -3.25 1.67
CA ALA A 245 -9.60 -3.89 0.35
C ALA A 245 -9.40 -2.88 -0.80
N GLU A 246 -9.99 -1.69 -0.70
CA GLU A 246 -9.76 -0.62 -1.69
C GLU A 246 -8.28 -0.23 -1.74
N LYS A 247 -7.64 -0.07 -0.58
CA LYS A 247 -6.20 0.22 -0.49
C LYS A 247 -5.35 -0.93 -1.03
N LEU A 248 -5.77 -2.18 -0.83
CA LEU A 248 -5.09 -3.35 -1.35
C LEU A 248 -5.09 -3.39 -2.88
N CYS A 249 -6.20 -3.02 -3.54
CA CYS A 249 -6.25 -2.91 -5.01
C CYS A 249 -5.19 -1.92 -5.53
N LEU A 250 -5.06 -0.76 -4.89
CA LEU A 250 -4.06 0.25 -5.24
C LEU A 250 -2.63 -0.26 -5.00
N LEU A 251 -2.38 -0.94 -3.88
CA LEU A 251 -1.08 -1.54 -3.56
C LEU A 251 -0.69 -2.62 -4.56
N ALA A 252 -1.61 -3.53 -4.89
CA ALA A 252 -1.36 -4.61 -5.85
C ALA A 252 -1.04 -4.04 -7.24
N HIS A 253 -1.78 -3.02 -7.67
CA HIS A 253 -1.48 -2.33 -8.93
C HIS A 253 -0.09 -1.69 -8.91
N ALA A 254 0.25 -0.96 -7.85
CA ALA A 254 1.56 -0.32 -7.73
C ALA A 254 2.72 -1.33 -7.65
N ALA A 255 2.48 -2.51 -7.10
CA ALA A 255 3.43 -3.63 -7.03
C ALA A 255 3.61 -4.38 -8.37
N GLY A 256 2.87 -4.03 -9.42
CA GLY A 256 2.97 -4.68 -10.72
C GLY A 256 2.25 -6.03 -10.79
N PHE A 257 1.26 -6.27 -9.92
CA PHE A 257 0.48 -7.51 -9.90
C PHE A 257 -0.68 -7.55 -10.90
N GLY A 258 -0.95 -6.44 -11.58
CA GLY A 258 -2.07 -6.30 -12.50
C GLY A 258 -3.12 -5.32 -11.97
N GLU A 259 -4.29 -5.34 -12.59
CA GLU A 259 -5.41 -4.47 -12.23
C GLU A 259 -6.51 -5.28 -11.54
N PHE A 260 -6.94 -4.80 -10.38
CA PHE A 260 -7.95 -5.45 -9.55
C PHE A 260 -8.94 -4.41 -9.05
N THR A 261 -10.16 -4.86 -8.79
CA THR A 261 -11.23 -4.10 -8.16
C THR A 261 -11.57 -4.74 -6.81
N PRO A 262 -12.31 -4.05 -5.91
CA PRO A 262 -12.63 -4.60 -4.60
C PRO A 262 -13.43 -5.91 -4.62
N VAL A 263 -14.07 -6.27 -5.75
CA VAL A 263 -14.76 -7.57 -5.90
C VAL A 263 -13.80 -8.73 -6.11
N ASP A 264 -12.54 -8.45 -6.47
CA ASP A 264 -11.49 -9.47 -6.67
C ASP A 264 -10.75 -9.80 -5.37
N VAL A 265 -11.07 -9.09 -4.26
CA VAL A 265 -10.41 -9.25 -2.95
C VAL A 265 -11.25 -10.15 -2.06
N ASP A 266 -10.67 -11.25 -1.58
CA ASP A 266 -11.27 -12.05 -0.50
C ASP A 266 -11.21 -11.24 0.80
N ARG A 267 -12.36 -10.98 1.42
CA ARG A 267 -12.50 -9.97 2.47
C ARG A 267 -13.33 -10.47 3.64
N ALA A 268 -12.70 -10.50 4.80
CA ALA A 268 -13.33 -10.63 6.11
C ALA A 268 -12.97 -9.42 6.97
N GLY A 269 -13.97 -8.86 7.67
CA GLY A 269 -13.76 -7.76 8.62
C GLY A 269 -13.47 -8.25 10.04
N ILE A 270 -13.55 -7.32 11.00
CA ILE A 270 -13.29 -7.58 12.42
C ILE A 270 -14.58 -7.78 13.24
N GLU A 271 -15.75 -7.84 12.60
CA GLU A 271 -17.05 -7.84 13.28
C GLU A 271 -17.23 -9.03 14.22
N ALA A 272 -16.72 -10.20 13.82
CA ALA A 272 -16.82 -11.45 14.58
C ALA A 272 -15.75 -11.63 15.67
N ILE A 273 -14.77 -10.71 15.76
CA ILE A 273 -13.68 -10.82 16.74
C ILE A 273 -14.18 -10.42 18.14
N THR A 274 -13.97 -11.31 19.10
CA THR A 274 -14.36 -11.13 20.51
C THR A 274 -13.16 -10.78 21.40
N ALA A 275 -13.44 -10.30 22.61
CA ALA A 275 -12.39 -10.04 23.60
C ALA A 275 -11.68 -11.34 24.02
N GLU A 276 -12.43 -12.44 24.10
CA GLU A 276 -11.91 -13.76 24.42
C GLU A 276 -10.90 -14.25 23.38
N ASP A 277 -11.17 -14.06 22.08
CA ASP A 277 -10.26 -14.47 21.00
C ASP A 277 -8.93 -13.74 21.12
N VAL A 278 -9.00 -12.43 21.34
CA VAL A 278 -7.83 -11.57 21.45
C VAL A 278 -7.01 -11.92 22.71
N LEU A 279 -7.68 -12.16 23.85
CA LEU A 279 -7.01 -12.59 25.08
C LEU A 279 -6.38 -13.97 24.93
N ALA A 280 -7.04 -14.89 24.23
CA ALA A 280 -6.50 -16.21 23.93
C ALA A 280 -5.26 -16.09 23.04
N ALA A 281 -5.34 -15.38 21.91
CA ALA A 281 -4.21 -15.12 21.03
C ALA A 281 -3.00 -14.55 21.80
N ARG A 282 -3.25 -13.55 22.66
CA ARG A 282 -2.21 -12.92 23.48
C ARG A 282 -1.53 -13.90 24.44
N ARG A 283 -2.29 -14.78 25.11
CA ARG A 283 -1.74 -15.80 26.02
C ARG A 283 -0.80 -16.78 25.29
N HIS A 284 -1.04 -17.01 24.01
CA HIS A 284 -0.22 -17.90 23.18
C HIS A 284 0.86 -17.18 22.37
N GLY A 285 1.14 -15.90 22.65
CA GLY A 285 2.24 -15.17 22.00
C GLY A 285 1.91 -14.58 20.63
N TYR A 286 0.62 -14.42 20.31
CA TYR A 286 0.14 -13.82 19.07
C TYR A 286 -0.64 -12.52 19.30
N ALA A 287 -0.78 -11.72 18.25
CA ALA A 287 -1.70 -10.59 18.16
C ALA A 287 -2.63 -10.79 16.96
N ILE A 288 -3.90 -10.37 17.10
CA ILE A 288 -4.85 -10.35 15.99
C ILE A 288 -4.79 -8.96 15.34
N LYS A 289 -4.53 -8.91 14.04
CA LYS A 289 -4.48 -7.67 13.22
C LYS A 289 -5.33 -7.84 11.96
N LEU A 290 -5.97 -6.77 11.48
CA LEU A 290 -6.58 -6.78 10.15
C LEU A 290 -5.48 -6.55 9.11
N VAL A 291 -5.11 -7.59 8.37
CA VAL A 291 -4.01 -7.55 7.39
C VAL A 291 -4.59 -7.56 5.99
N ALA A 292 -4.16 -6.60 5.17
CA ALA A 292 -4.32 -6.61 3.73
C ALA A 292 -3.07 -7.22 3.09
N GLU A 293 -3.22 -8.25 2.25
CA GLU A 293 -2.11 -8.94 1.62
C GLU A 293 -2.36 -9.20 0.13
N ALA A 294 -1.34 -8.91 -0.68
CA ALA A 294 -1.23 -9.33 -2.06
C ALA A 294 0.03 -10.18 -2.20
N VAL A 295 -0.14 -11.43 -2.66
CA VAL A 295 0.95 -12.41 -2.70
C VAL A 295 1.02 -13.04 -4.08
N ARG A 296 2.22 -13.04 -4.68
CA ARG A 296 2.51 -13.78 -5.90
C ARG A 296 2.55 -15.27 -5.60
N THR A 297 1.86 -16.05 -6.42
CA THR A 297 1.83 -17.51 -6.36
C THR A 297 2.15 -18.09 -7.74
N PRO A 298 2.47 -19.39 -7.85
CA PRO A 298 2.63 -20.05 -9.15
C PRO A 298 1.38 -19.99 -10.06
N HIS A 299 0.20 -19.67 -9.50
CA HIS A 299 -1.08 -19.66 -10.22
C HIS A 299 -1.63 -18.25 -10.46
N GLY A 300 -0.88 -17.21 -10.12
CA GLY A 300 -1.32 -15.81 -10.19
C GLY A 300 -1.15 -15.09 -8.86
N VAL A 301 -1.94 -14.04 -8.64
CA VAL A 301 -1.85 -13.20 -7.44
C VAL A 301 -3.07 -13.43 -6.56
N THR A 302 -2.83 -13.66 -5.28
CA THR A 302 -3.89 -13.74 -4.27
C THR A 302 -4.03 -12.39 -3.58
N LEU A 303 -5.26 -11.86 -3.49
CA LEU A 303 -5.58 -10.65 -2.74
C LEU A 303 -6.53 -10.97 -1.61
N ARG A 304 -6.14 -10.62 -0.38
CA ARG A 304 -6.92 -10.91 0.82
C ARG A 304 -6.88 -9.79 1.83
N VAL A 305 -7.99 -9.58 2.52
CA VAL A 305 -8.10 -8.74 3.72
C VAL A 305 -8.80 -9.55 4.80
N GLY A 306 -8.16 -9.73 5.95
CA GLY A 306 -8.77 -10.52 7.02
C GLY A 306 -8.08 -10.39 8.37
N PRO A 307 -8.81 -10.67 9.49
CA PRO A 307 -8.19 -10.86 10.78
C PRO A 307 -7.12 -11.94 10.69
N THR A 308 -5.90 -11.58 11.09
CA THR A 308 -4.72 -12.41 10.96
C THR A 308 -3.99 -12.48 12.30
N LEU A 309 -3.68 -13.70 12.74
CA LEU A 309 -2.79 -13.98 13.86
C LEU A 309 -1.34 -13.80 13.42
N LEU A 310 -0.67 -12.88 14.08
CA LEU A 310 0.74 -12.59 13.88
C LEU A 310 1.51 -12.87 15.17
N PRO A 311 2.66 -13.55 15.10
CA PRO A 311 3.57 -13.64 16.25
C PRO A 311 3.85 -12.25 16.80
N ARG A 312 3.88 -12.08 18.13
CA ARG A 312 4.04 -10.75 18.74
C ARG A 312 5.37 -10.08 18.41
N ASP A 313 6.37 -10.85 18.00
CA ASP A 313 7.66 -10.35 17.54
C ASP A 313 7.66 -9.93 16.06
N HIS A 314 6.65 -10.30 15.28
CA HIS A 314 6.47 -9.88 13.89
C HIS A 314 6.31 -8.36 13.76
N ARG A 315 6.92 -7.73 12.75
CA ARG A 315 6.88 -6.26 12.56
C ARG A 315 5.46 -5.71 12.48
N LEU A 316 4.61 -6.32 11.65
CA LEU A 316 3.18 -5.98 11.58
C LEU A 316 2.45 -6.11 12.92
N ALA A 317 2.77 -7.09 13.78
CA ALA A 317 2.14 -7.20 15.10
C ALA A 317 2.48 -6.01 16.02
N ARG A 318 3.62 -5.35 15.77
CA ARG A 318 4.11 -4.20 16.54
C ARG A 318 3.59 -2.85 16.02
N VAL A 319 2.81 -2.80 14.94
CA VAL A 319 2.13 -1.57 14.52
C VAL A 319 0.99 -1.31 15.49
N ARG A 320 1.08 -0.24 16.26
CA ARG A 320 0.16 0.06 17.38
C ARG A 320 -0.84 1.14 17.02
N LEU A 321 -1.93 1.19 17.78
CA LEU A 321 -2.93 2.26 17.72
C LEU A 321 -3.44 2.51 16.29
N GLU A 322 -3.58 3.76 15.87
CA GLU A 322 -4.03 4.17 14.54
C GLU A 322 -2.93 4.21 13.47
N GLU A 323 -1.72 3.73 13.77
CA GLU A 323 -0.64 3.69 12.79
C GLU A 323 -0.92 2.65 11.71
N ASN A 324 -0.35 2.92 10.53
CA ASN A 324 -0.28 1.96 9.43
C ASN A 324 1.15 1.42 9.30
N GLY A 325 1.26 0.21 8.79
CA GLY A 325 2.53 -0.41 8.44
C GLY A 325 2.40 -1.27 7.20
N VAL A 326 3.33 -1.14 6.26
CA VAL A 326 3.38 -1.92 5.03
C VAL A 326 4.74 -2.60 4.92
N GLU A 327 4.68 -3.90 4.73
CA GLU A 327 5.80 -4.77 4.43
C GLU A 327 5.77 -5.11 2.93
N ILE A 328 6.88 -4.88 2.25
CA ILE A 328 7.10 -5.21 0.86
C ILE A 328 8.20 -6.26 0.82
N ASN A 329 7.95 -7.38 0.18
CA ASN A 329 8.97 -8.40 -0.07
C ASN A 329 9.30 -8.42 -1.55
N ALA A 330 10.54 -8.12 -1.91
CA ALA A 330 11.04 -8.13 -3.27
C ALA A 330 12.14 -9.20 -3.42
N LEU A 331 12.27 -9.77 -4.62
CA LEU A 331 13.18 -10.89 -4.86
C LEU A 331 14.65 -10.52 -4.59
N LEU A 332 15.09 -9.35 -5.03
CA LEU A 332 16.47 -8.87 -4.85
C LEU A 332 16.61 -7.99 -3.61
N GLY A 333 15.64 -7.09 -3.39
CA GLY A 333 15.63 -6.13 -2.30
C GLY A 333 15.29 -6.72 -0.93
N GLY A 334 14.76 -7.94 -0.88
CA GLY A 334 14.33 -8.59 0.35
C GLY A 334 13.14 -7.88 1.01
N GLU A 335 13.08 -7.94 2.33
CA GLU A 335 12.00 -7.37 3.13
C GLU A 335 12.24 -5.89 3.45
N ILE A 336 11.31 -5.03 3.05
CA ILE A 336 11.27 -3.60 3.32
C ILE A 336 10.02 -3.32 4.15
N PHE A 337 10.17 -2.56 5.24
CA PHE A 337 9.06 -2.21 6.13
C PHE A 337 8.94 -0.71 6.29
N LEU A 338 7.74 -0.17 6.03
CA LEU A 338 7.42 1.24 6.12
C LEU A 338 6.29 1.42 7.14
N GLN A 339 6.45 2.37 8.09
CA GLN A 339 5.49 2.61 9.16
C GLN A 339 5.33 4.10 9.43
N GLY A 340 4.12 4.51 9.84
CA GLY A 340 3.82 5.86 10.25
C GLY A 340 2.32 6.14 10.35
N ALA A 341 1.95 7.42 10.38
CA ALA A 341 0.56 7.83 10.40
C ALA A 341 -0.14 7.53 9.06
N GLY A 342 -1.14 6.65 9.10
CA GLY A 342 -1.90 6.21 7.92
C GLY A 342 -3.02 7.13 7.47
N ALA A 343 -3.41 8.08 8.32
CA ALA A 343 -4.52 9.01 8.10
C ALA A 343 -4.24 10.35 8.81
N GLY A 344 -5.06 11.36 8.50
CA GLY A 344 -5.03 12.68 9.13
C GLY A 344 -4.76 13.82 8.14
N PRO A 345 -5.28 15.03 8.39
CA PRO A 345 -5.17 16.12 7.43
C PRO A 345 -3.73 16.49 7.09
N GLU A 346 -2.85 16.56 8.08
CA GLU A 346 -1.43 16.90 7.90
C GLU A 346 -0.66 15.83 7.11
N PRO A 347 -0.64 14.55 7.50
CA PRO A 347 0.08 13.52 6.74
C PRO A 347 -0.48 13.34 5.32
N THR A 348 -1.80 13.41 5.13
CA THR A 348 -2.40 13.35 3.79
C THR A 348 -2.02 14.58 2.95
N THR A 349 -1.99 15.78 3.54
CA THR A 349 -1.53 17.00 2.84
C THR A 349 -0.06 16.88 2.41
N SER A 350 0.80 16.33 3.27
CA SER A 350 2.21 16.09 2.94
C SER A 350 2.36 15.20 1.70
N ALA A 351 1.59 14.11 1.63
CA ALA A 351 1.61 13.19 0.49
C ALA A 351 1.09 13.83 -0.80
N LEU A 352 -0.02 14.57 -0.72
CA LEU A 352 -0.58 15.30 -1.87
C LEU A 352 0.40 16.33 -2.43
N LEU A 353 1.07 17.10 -1.58
CA LEU A 353 2.09 18.07 -2.04
C LEU A 353 3.31 17.38 -2.63
N GLY A 354 3.73 16.23 -2.09
CA GLY A 354 4.80 15.41 -2.66
C GLY A 354 4.47 14.93 -4.07
N ASP A 355 3.24 14.45 -4.29
CA ASP A 355 2.77 14.02 -5.60
C ASP A 355 2.62 15.18 -6.59
N VAL A 356 2.19 16.37 -6.13
CA VAL A 356 2.19 17.59 -6.96
C VAL A 356 3.59 17.87 -7.49
N LEU A 357 4.60 17.87 -6.62
CA LEU A 357 5.98 18.12 -7.06
C LEU A 357 6.48 17.04 -8.02
N ARG A 358 6.10 15.77 -7.80
CA ARG A 358 6.46 14.65 -8.66
C ARG A 358 5.88 14.81 -10.08
N VAL A 359 4.59 15.10 -10.22
CA VAL A 359 3.97 15.21 -11.55
C VAL A 359 4.52 16.39 -12.35
N LEU A 360 4.90 17.48 -11.67
CA LEU A 360 5.48 18.66 -12.32
C LEU A 360 6.92 18.44 -12.80
N ARG A 361 7.70 17.61 -12.09
CA ARG A 361 9.07 17.25 -12.49
C ARG A 361 9.08 16.36 -13.72
N ALA A 362 8.18 15.37 -13.78
CA ALA A 362 8.06 14.47 -14.93
C ALA A 362 7.74 15.21 -16.26
N GLY A 363 7.06 16.36 -16.18
CA GLY A 363 6.78 17.21 -17.35
C GLY A 363 7.88 18.20 -17.75
N SER A 364 9.03 18.26 -17.04
CA SER A 364 10.02 19.35 -17.18
C SER A 364 11.40 18.92 -17.72
N GLY A 365 11.54 17.73 -18.31
CA GLY A 365 12.81 17.19 -18.84
C GLY A 365 12.85 15.66 -18.69
N PRO A 366 13.75 14.93 -19.39
CA PRO A 366 13.58 13.51 -19.64
C PRO A 366 13.82 12.70 -18.36
N GLU A 367 12.76 12.44 -17.61
CA GLU A 367 12.64 11.15 -16.97
C GLU A 367 12.42 10.16 -18.12
N LEU A 368 13.36 9.23 -18.31
CA LEU A 368 13.22 8.10 -19.22
C LEU A 368 12.01 7.29 -18.74
N THR A 369 10.82 7.72 -19.18
CA THR A 369 9.59 6.97 -19.05
C THR A 369 9.74 5.78 -19.98
N LEU A 370 10.35 4.70 -19.48
CA LEU A 370 10.23 3.40 -20.10
C LEU A 370 8.73 3.07 -20.04
N THR A 371 8.06 3.32 -21.16
CA THR A 371 6.70 2.88 -21.43
C THR A 371 6.59 1.41 -21.04
N GLY A 372 5.53 1.10 -20.29
CA GLY A 372 5.35 -0.19 -19.64
C GLY A 372 5.61 -1.37 -20.56
N HIS A 373 6.40 -2.31 -20.05
CA HIS A 373 6.54 -3.64 -20.61
C HIS A 373 5.15 -4.32 -20.56
N GLU A 374 4.69 -4.83 -21.70
CA GLU A 374 3.61 -5.81 -21.72
C GLU A 374 3.97 -6.98 -20.80
N PRO A 375 3.02 -7.57 -20.07
CA PRO A 375 3.32 -8.75 -19.27
C PRO A 375 3.74 -9.89 -20.21
N ASP A 376 4.98 -10.34 -20.08
CA ASP A 376 5.48 -11.55 -20.74
C ASP A 376 4.52 -12.71 -20.45
N ALA A 377 4.05 -13.35 -21.53
CA ALA A 377 3.22 -14.54 -21.44
C ALA A 377 3.94 -15.62 -20.60
N PRO A 378 3.21 -16.41 -19.79
CA PRO A 378 3.84 -17.45 -18.99
C PRO A 378 4.60 -18.44 -19.89
N PRO A 379 5.75 -18.98 -19.44
CA PRO A 379 6.53 -19.91 -20.23
C PRO A 379 5.66 -21.12 -20.59
N ARG A 380 5.45 -21.33 -21.89
CA ARG A 380 4.78 -22.51 -22.40
C ARG A 380 5.53 -23.74 -21.89
N SER A 381 4.82 -24.66 -21.25
CA SER A 381 5.34 -25.98 -20.94
C SER A 381 5.88 -26.59 -22.23
N ARG A 382 7.15 -27.00 -22.21
CA ARG A 382 7.69 -27.89 -23.23
C ARG A 382 7.04 -29.24 -23.02
N ASP A 383 5.87 -29.44 -23.61
CA ASP A 383 5.32 -30.77 -23.76
C ASP A 383 6.18 -31.53 -24.77
N HIS A 384 6.83 -32.57 -24.27
CA HIS A 384 7.55 -33.54 -25.08
C HIS A 384 6.58 -34.16 -26.09
N ALA A 385 6.85 -33.90 -27.37
CA ALA A 385 6.19 -34.55 -28.49
C ALA A 385 6.42 -36.07 -28.45
N SER A 386 5.38 -36.83 -28.14
CA SER A 386 5.21 -38.19 -28.66
C SER A 386 4.47 -38.10 -30.00
N ARG A 387 5.14 -38.63 -31.02
CA ARG A 387 4.66 -38.80 -32.39
C ARG A 387 3.38 -39.65 -32.41
N ASP A 388 2.38 -39.23 -33.17
CA ASP A 388 1.83 -40.10 -34.22
C ASP A 388 0.94 -39.34 -35.22
N ALA A 389 0.89 -39.92 -36.41
CA ALA A 389 0.50 -39.35 -37.69
C ALA A 389 -1.02 -39.25 -37.93
N GLY A 390 -1.42 -38.41 -38.92
CA GLY A 390 -2.68 -38.65 -39.65
C GLY A 390 -3.34 -37.44 -40.33
N LEU A 391 -3.03 -37.26 -41.61
CA LEU A 391 -3.96 -36.95 -42.73
C LEU A 391 -4.66 -35.57 -42.85
N SER A 392 -4.16 -34.81 -43.85
CA SER A 392 -4.85 -34.09 -44.95
C SER A 392 -6.33 -33.71 -44.86
N ASN A 393 -6.65 -32.43 -45.12
CA ASN A 393 -7.33 -32.05 -46.38
C ASN A 393 -7.35 -30.54 -46.66
N ASP A 394 -7.43 -30.24 -47.96
CA ASP A 394 -7.36 -28.96 -48.67
C ASP A 394 -8.54 -27.99 -48.43
N ALA A 395 -8.26 -26.68 -48.64
CA ALA A 395 -8.85 -25.84 -49.70
C ALA A 395 -9.18 -24.38 -49.30
N LYS A 396 -8.86 -23.49 -50.24
CA LYS A 396 -8.98 -22.03 -50.28
C LYS A 396 -10.43 -21.52 -50.18
N THR A 397 -10.64 -20.31 -49.63
CA THR A 397 -11.04 -19.08 -50.36
C THR A 397 -11.31 -17.90 -49.41
N SER A 398 -11.37 -16.72 -50.02
CA SER A 398 -11.14 -15.35 -49.56
C SER A 398 -12.32 -14.60 -48.91
N ARG A 399 -11.99 -13.56 -48.11
CA ARG A 399 -12.71 -12.26 -47.86
C ARG A 399 -14.15 -12.39 -47.31
N ASP A 400 -14.52 -11.83 -46.15
CA ASP A 400 -14.55 -10.41 -45.81
C ASP A 400 -14.78 -10.21 -44.29
N HIS A 401 -14.30 -9.06 -43.77
CA HIS A 401 -14.85 -8.26 -42.66
C HIS A 401 -15.22 -8.94 -41.32
N GLU A 402 -14.44 -8.68 -40.27
CA GLU A 402 -14.91 -8.05 -39.02
C GLU A 402 -13.73 -7.84 -38.06
N GLY A 403 -13.53 -6.59 -37.63
CA GLY A 403 -12.48 -6.19 -36.69
C GLY A 403 -12.75 -6.75 -35.31
N ALA A 404 -12.11 -7.87 -34.98
CA ALA A 404 -12.16 -8.49 -33.67
C ALA A 404 -11.38 -7.67 -32.63
N VAL A 405 -12.14 -6.93 -31.81
CA VAL A 405 -11.77 -6.57 -30.45
C VAL A 405 -11.27 -7.85 -29.75
N SER A 406 -10.01 -7.86 -29.32
CA SER A 406 -9.47 -8.96 -28.50
C SER A 406 -9.73 -8.65 -27.03
N PRO A 407 -10.64 -9.38 -26.35
CA PRO A 407 -10.73 -9.31 -24.90
C PRO A 407 -9.61 -10.18 -24.32
N SER A 408 -8.64 -9.54 -23.67
CA SER A 408 -7.71 -10.22 -22.77
C SER A 408 -8.51 -10.73 -21.56
N LEU A 409 -9.06 -11.95 -21.68
CA LEU A 409 -9.54 -12.70 -20.51
C LEU A 409 -8.31 -13.06 -19.66
N ALA A 410 -8.09 -12.28 -18.61
CA ALA A 410 -7.40 -12.80 -17.43
C ALA A 410 -8.21 -14.02 -16.96
N SER A 411 -7.62 -15.21 -17.03
CA SER A 411 -8.28 -16.42 -16.58
C SER A 411 -8.59 -16.27 -15.08
N ARG A 412 -9.88 -16.09 -14.78
CA ARG A 412 -10.44 -16.14 -13.43
C ARG A 412 -10.38 -17.59 -12.95
N SER A 413 -9.19 -18.04 -12.58
CA SER A 413 -9.01 -19.34 -11.93
C SER A 413 -9.41 -19.19 -10.46
N HIS A 414 -10.67 -19.47 -10.14
CA HIS A 414 -11.13 -19.71 -8.76
C HIS A 414 -10.63 -21.07 -8.28
N VAL A 415 -9.31 -21.20 -8.09
CA VAL A 415 -8.76 -22.29 -7.29
C VAL A 415 -8.29 -21.65 -5.99
N PRO A 416 -8.96 -21.88 -4.84
CA PRO A 416 -8.53 -21.32 -3.58
C PRO A 416 -7.13 -21.86 -3.25
N PRO A 417 -6.11 -21.02 -3.13
CA PRO A 417 -4.78 -21.49 -2.77
C PRO A 417 -4.77 -22.05 -1.35
N ALA A 418 -3.84 -22.97 -1.08
CA ALA A 418 -3.59 -23.47 0.28
C ALA A 418 -2.96 -22.36 1.14
N ILE A 419 -3.81 -21.65 1.89
CA ILE A 419 -3.39 -20.58 2.81
C ILE A 419 -3.41 -21.14 4.23
N PRO A 420 -2.34 -20.98 5.03
CA PRO A 420 -2.37 -21.34 6.45
C PRO A 420 -3.43 -20.53 7.19
N ARG A 421 -4.42 -21.22 7.76
CA ARG A 421 -5.42 -20.62 8.66
C ARG A 421 -5.18 -21.13 10.07
N ILE A 422 -5.24 -20.23 11.04
CA ILE A 422 -5.36 -20.61 12.45
C ILE A 422 -6.86 -20.61 12.79
N HIS A 423 -7.30 -21.60 13.54
CA HIS A 423 -8.69 -21.70 13.98
C HIS A 423 -8.75 -21.57 15.49
N LEU A 424 -9.46 -20.56 15.96
CA LEU A 424 -9.78 -20.44 17.38
C LEU A 424 -11.10 -21.18 17.63
N VAL A 425 -11.00 -22.49 17.81
CA VAL A 425 -12.18 -23.35 18.07
C VAL A 425 -12.53 -23.28 19.55
N ARG A 426 -13.55 -22.50 19.91
CA ARG A 426 -14.08 -22.50 21.28
C ARG A 426 -14.94 -23.73 21.49
N LEU A 427 -14.40 -24.76 22.14
CA LEU A 427 -15.20 -25.89 22.64
C LEU A 427 -15.78 -25.49 24.01
N ALA A 428 -17.09 -25.23 24.07
CA ALA A 428 -17.81 -25.10 25.33
C ALA A 428 -18.23 -26.50 25.81
N CYS A 429 -17.47 -27.08 26.74
CA CYS A 429 -17.83 -28.35 27.35
C CYS A 429 -18.68 -28.10 28.60
N ASP A 430 -19.96 -28.47 28.56
CA ASP A 430 -20.84 -28.47 29.74
C ASP A 430 -20.41 -29.60 30.70
N ARG A 431 -20.35 -29.31 32.00
CA ARG A 431 -19.72 -30.16 33.04
C ARG A 431 -20.43 -31.50 33.28
N ARG A 432 -21.59 -31.75 32.68
CA ARG A 432 -22.46 -32.89 33.04
C ARG A 432 -22.83 -33.83 31.89
N ALA A 433 -22.38 -33.55 30.68
CA ALA A 433 -22.66 -34.42 29.56
C ALA A 433 -21.45 -34.38 28.63
N ILE A 434 -20.55 -35.36 28.76
CA ILE A 434 -19.78 -36.01 27.69
C ILE A 434 -18.70 -36.89 28.34
N THR A 435 -18.80 -38.18 28.05
CA THR A 435 -17.74 -39.20 28.15
C THR A 435 -16.58 -38.79 27.24
N PRO A 436 -15.30 -38.88 27.65
CA PRO A 436 -14.16 -38.19 27.05
C PRO A 436 -14.12 -38.25 25.52
N ALA A 437 -14.14 -37.07 24.88
CA ALA A 437 -13.93 -36.94 23.45
C ALA A 437 -12.48 -37.33 23.12
N ARG A 438 -12.32 -38.40 22.32
CA ARG A 438 -11.03 -38.89 21.82
C ARG A 438 -10.34 -37.80 20.99
N VAL A 439 -9.29 -37.21 21.54
CA VAL A 439 -8.29 -36.47 20.76
C VAL A 439 -7.28 -37.50 20.24
N LEU A 440 -7.28 -37.72 18.92
CA LEU A 440 -6.36 -38.67 18.27
C LEU A 440 -5.13 -37.90 17.78
N GLU A 441 -4.01 -38.03 18.49
CA GLU A 441 -2.70 -37.64 17.95
C GLU A 441 -2.02 -38.87 17.31
N PRO A 442 -1.40 -38.72 16.14
CA PRO A 442 -0.48 -39.73 15.63
C PRO A 442 0.88 -39.57 16.32
N PHE A 443 1.22 -40.49 17.23
CA PHE A 443 2.58 -40.68 17.72
C PHE A 443 3.14 -41.98 17.14
N ARG A 444 4.34 -41.97 16.57
CA ARG A 444 5.06 -43.19 16.16
C ARG A 444 6.37 -43.28 16.92
N GLU A 445 6.41 -44.18 17.89
CA GLU A 445 7.55 -45.07 18.05
C GLU A 445 7.03 -46.44 18.53
N HIS A 446 7.14 -47.43 17.64
CA HIS A 446 7.05 -48.88 17.92
C HIS A 446 5.73 -49.46 18.45
N GLY A 447 4.59 -49.17 17.80
CA GLY A 447 3.36 -49.96 17.96
C GLY A 447 2.12 -49.11 18.19
N VAL A 448 0.98 -49.58 17.70
CA VAL A 448 -0.30 -48.85 17.72
C VAL A 448 -0.77 -48.67 19.17
N GLY A 449 -0.77 -47.44 19.67
CA GLY A 449 -1.30 -47.09 20.99
C GLY A 449 -1.77 -45.63 21.03
N PHE A 450 -2.96 -45.40 21.58
CA PHE A 450 -3.54 -44.08 21.83
C PHE A 450 -3.24 -43.68 23.27
N ARG A 451 -2.87 -42.42 23.53
CA ARG A 451 -2.68 -41.91 24.90
C ARG A 451 -3.89 -41.09 25.33
N GLU A 452 -4.49 -41.46 26.46
CA GLU A 452 -5.60 -40.74 27.09
C GLU A 452 -5.07 -39.45 27.73
N ILE A 453 -5.63 -38.30 27.35
CA ILE A 453 -5.35 -37.01 27.98
C ILE A 453 -6.64 -36.54 28.64
N ASP A 454 -6.62 -36.45 29.97
CA ASP A 454 -7.74 -35.98 30.78
C ASP A 454 -7.89 -34.45 30.63
N VAL A 455 -8.91 -34.00 29.90
CA VAL A 455 -9.13 -32.58 29.59
C VAL A 455 -10.33 -32.06 30.39
N THR A 456 -10.05 -31.38 31.51
CA THR A 456 -11.04 -30.53 32.20
C THR A 456 -11.30 -29.25 31.38
N PRO A 457 -12.48 -28.59 31.48
CA PRO A 457 -13.01 -27.72 30.44
C PRO A 457 -12.16 -26.45 30.30
N ARG A 458 -11.38 -26.35 29.22
CA ARG A 458 -10.59 -25.17 28.85
C ARG A 458 -10.63 -25.02 27.32
N SER A 459 -10.84 -23.80 26.85
CA SER A 459 -10.77 -23.41 25.43
C SER A 459 -9.46 -23.91 24.78
N ALA A 460 -9.53 -24.43 23.55
CA ALA A 460 -8.37 -24.86 22.77
C ALA A 460 -8.14 -23.94 21.55
N ILE A 461 -6.89 -23.70 21.18
CA ILE A 461 -6.52 -23.09 19.89
C ILE A 461 -5.93 -24.19 19.01
N LEU A 462 -6.45 -24.36 17.81
CA LEU A 462 -5.89 -25.29 16.82
C LEU A 462 -5.07 -24.51 15.81
N LEU A 463 -3.75 -24.74 15.84
CA LEU A 463 -2.81 -24.23 14.85
C LEU A 463 -2.66 -25.30 13.77
N THR A 464 -2.92 -24.94 12.51
CA THR A 464 -2.73 -25.85 11.38
C THR A 464 -1.56 -25.38 10.52
N HIS A 465 -0.84 -26.32 9.92
CA HIS A 465 0.07 -25.99 8.82
C HIS A 465 -0.72 -25.49 7.59
N ALA A 466 -0.04 -25.00 6.56
CA ALA A 466 -0.72 -24.55 5.34
C ALA A 466 -1.51 -25.70 4.70
N VAL A 467 -2.84 -25.58 4.68
CA VAL A 467 -3.78 -26.52 4.06
C VAL A 467 -4.79 -25.77 3.17
N PRO A 468 -5.30 -26.40 2.10
CA PRO A 468 -6.43 -25.85 1.33
C PRO A 468 -7.63 -25.47 2.21
N VAL A 469 -8.21 -24.31 1.92
CA VAL A 469 -9.34 -23.72 2.67
C VAL A 469 -10.53 -24.66 2.77
N ASP A 470 -10.85 -25.36 1.69
CA ASP A 470 -11.97 -26.30 1.63
C ASP A 470 -11.77 -27.50 2.58
N ARG A 471 -10.53 -27.95 2.80
CA ARG A 471 -10.23 -29.02 3.76
C ARG A 471 -10.44 -28.56 5.20
N ILE A 472 -10.03 -27.33 5.47
CA ILE A 472 -10.24 -26.66 6.75
C ILE A 472 -11.74 -26.52 7.03
N GLU A 473 -12.52 -26.00 6.09
CA GLU A 473 -13.96 -25.78 6.25
C GLU A 473 -14.70 -27.11 6.50
N ARG A 474 -14.28 -28.18 5.80
CA ARG A 474 -14.79 -29.53 6.07
C ARG A 474 -14.42 -30.04 7.46
N ALA A 475 -13.18 -29.80 7.91
CA ALA A 475 -12.74 -30.21 9.25
C ALA A 475 -13.50 -29.44 10.35
N VAL A 476 -13.70 -28.14 10.16
CA VAL A 476 -14.52 -27.28 11.01
C VAL A 476 -15.96 -27.77 11.08
N ALA A 477 -16.61 -27.96 9.93
CA ALA A 477 -17.98 -28.44 9.87
C ALA A 477 -18.14 -29.82 10.52
N ALA A 478 -17.11 -30.67 10.48
CA ALA A 478 -17.09 -31.94 11.18
C ALA A 478 -16.99 -31.76 12.72
N ILE A 479 -16.17 -30.82 13.21
CA ILE A 479 -16.05 -30.52 14.64
C ILE A 479 -17.36 -29.96 15.21
N GLU A 480 -18.00 -29.04 14.48
CA GLU A 480 -19.28 -28.41 14.87
C GLU A 480 -20.42 -29.43 14.99
N ARG A 481 -20.46 -30.43 14.08
CA ARG A 481 -21.45 -31.52 14.15
C ARG A 481 -21.32 -32.38 15.40
N VAL A 482 -20.12 -32.49 15.96
CA VAL A 482 -19.84 -33.30 17.16
C VAL A 482 -19.97 -32.48 18.44
N THR A 483 -19.85 -31.15 18.37
CA THR A 483 -19.91 -30.25 19.53
C THR A 483 -20.87 -29.07 19.28
N PRO A 484 -22.19 -29.24 19.49
CA PRO A 484 -23.19 -28.24 19.10
C PRO A 484 -23.10 -26.89 19.85
N ALA A 485 -22.36 -26.83 20.95
CA ALA A 485 -22.10 -25.61 21.73
C ALA A 485 -20.79 -24.90 21.35
N ALA A 486 -20.07 -25.39 20.32
CA ALA A 486 -18.86 -24.75 19.86
C ALA A 486 -19.18 -23.45 19.11
N SER A 487 -18.49 -22.37 19.45
CA SER A 487 -18.53 -21.11 18.70
C SER A 487 -17.15 -20.86 18.10
N LEU A 488 -17.06 -20.81 16.79
CA LEU A 488 -15.79 -20.69 16.09
C LEU A 488 -15.50 -19.24 15.73
N VAL A 489 -14.28 -18.78 16.03
CA VAL A 489 -13.73 -17.57 15.41
C VAL A 489 -12.47 -17.98 14.65
N VAL A 490 -12.42 -17.65 13.36
CA VAL A 490 -11.30 -18.03 12.47
C VAL A 490 -10.47 -16.79 12.12
N PRO A 491 -9.43 -16.48 12.91
CA PRO A 491 -8.39 -15.54 12.50
C PRO A 491 -7.25 -16.29 11.79
N GLU A 492 -6.98 -15.93 10.54
CA GLU A 492 -6.05 -16.66 9.66
C GLU A 492 -4.57 -16.37 10.01
N ALA A 493 -3.58 -17.11 9.49
CA ALA A 493 -2.16 -16.83 9.81
C ALA A 493 -1.38 -16.35 8.59
N SER A 494 -0.36 -15.52 8.82
CA SER A 494 0.66 -15.22 7.80
C SER A 494 1.96 -15.91 8.19
N CYS A 495 2.37 -16.94 7.44
CA CYS A 495 3.62 -17.66 7.67
C CYS A 495 4.67 -17.25 6.63
N ALA A 496 5.78 -16.65 7.06
CA ALA A 496 6.94 -16.47 6.20
C ALA A 496 7.60 -17.84 5.95
N ARG A 497 7.82 -18.21 4.68
CA ARG A 497 8.39 -19.51 4.29
C ARG A 497 9.76 -19.70 4.94
N ARG A 498 9.88 -20.60 5.92
CA ARG A 498 11.11 -21.39 6.09
C ARG A 498 11.02 -22.59 5.16
N ARG A 499 12.10 -22.88 4.43
CA ARG A 499 12.17 -24.02 3.50
C ARG A 499 11.76 -25.32 4.22
N PRO A 500 10.77 -26.07 3.74
CA PRO A 500 10.50 -27.41 4.27
C PRO A 500 11.62 -28.35 3.80
N SER A 501 12.28 -29.01 4.75
CA SER A 501 13.04 -30.22 4.46
C SER A 501 12.09 -31.32 3.99
N SER A 502 12.54 -32.07 3.01
CA SER A 502 11.81 -33.13 2.32
C SER A 502 11.32 -34.25 3.26
N ALA A 503 10.03 -34.24 3.58
CA ALA A 503 9.18 -35.42 3.73
C ALA A 503 7.74 -34.92 3.93
N GLY A 504 6.81 -35.38 3.10
CA GLY A 504 5.41 -35.04 3.22
C GLY A 504 4.78 -35.75 4.41
N GLU A 505 4.46 -35.00 5.46
CA GLU A 505 3.54 -35.42 6.51
C GLU A 505 2.59 -34.26 6.82
N THR A 506 1.29 -34.49 6.59
CA THR A 506 0.21 -33.58 6.99
C THR A 506 -0.15 -33.85 8.45
N GLY A 507 0.52 -33.15 9.37
CA GLY A 507 0.19 -33.15 10.80
C GLY A 507 -0.58 -31.89 11.20
N VAL A 508 -1.48 -32.02 12.19
CA VAL A 508 -2.06 -30.91 12.94
C VAL A 508 -1.37 -30.93 14.29
N GLU A 509 -0.68 -29.84 14.66
CA GLU A 509 0.00 -29.74 15.96
C GLU A 509 -0.95 -29.08 16.96
N ILE A 510 -1.32 -29.81 18.02
CA ILE A 510 -2.23 -29.33 19.08
C ILE A 510 -1.37 -28.88 20.25
N VAL A 511 -1.28 -27.57 20.49
CA VAL A 511 -0.58 -27.05 21.67
C VAL A 511 -1.57 -26.92 22.83
N ALA A 512 -1.65 -27.94 23.67
CA ALA A 512 -2.36 -27.90 24.95
C ALA A 512 -1.35 -27.70 26.10
N SER A 513 -1.38 -26.55 26.79
CA SER A 513 -0.57 -26.36 28.00
C SER A 513 -1.40 -26.58 29.26
N ALA A 514 -1.08 -27.64 30.02
CA ALA A 514 -1.57 -27.83 31.38
C ALA A 514 -0.78 -26.92 32.34
N GLY A 515 -1.35 -25.77 32.71
CA GLY A 515 -0.85 -25.00 33.85
C GLY A 515 -1.20 -25.71 35.15
N THR A 516 -0.22 -26.35 35.79
CA THR A 516 -0.33 -26.88 37.15
C THR A 516 -0.28 -25.70 38.13
N ALA A 517 -1.43 -25.33 38.68
CA ALA A 517 -1.47 -24.55 39.91
C ALA A 517 -1.21 -25.52 41.06
N SER A 518 0.00 -25.47 41.63
CA SER A 518 0.25 -26.00 42.97
C SER A 518 -0.60 -25.18 43.95
N MET A 519 -1.64 -25.80 44.51
CA MET A 519 -2.25 -25.32 45.75
C MET A 519 -1.72 -26.19 46.88
N ALA A 520 -1.02 -25.55 47.81
CA ALA A 520 -0.75 -26.08 49.13
C ALA A 520 -2.08 -26.30 49.87
N GLY A 521 -2.14 -27.42 50.60
CA GLY A 521 -3.27 -27.89 51.38
C GLY A 521 -3.11 -29.37 51.62
#